data_AF-A0A7J2TAV3-F1
#
_entry.id   AF-A0A7J2TAV3-F1
#
_cell.length_a   1.000
_cell.length_b   1.000
_cell.length_c   1.000
_cell.angle_alpha   90.00
_cell.angle_beta   90.00
_cell.angle_gamma   90.00
#
_symmetry.space_group_name_H-M   'P 1'
#
loop_
_entity.id
_entity.type
_entity.pdbx_description
1 polymer ?
#
loop_
_entity_poly.entity_id
_entity_poly.type
_entity_poly.pdbx_seq_one_letter_code
_entity_poly.pdbx_strand_id
1 'polypeptide(L)' 'MEITVLTKATPRSNSLRTTVPSSIVKLFDLKEGDKLRWDVRVEHNKLIVVVEPLKVGRNGEK' A
#
# COMPACT_ATOMS: atom_id res chain seq x y z
N MET A 1 -3.05 16.52 -3.60
CA MET A 1 -3.58 15.51 -2.67
C MET A 1 -4.57 14.67 -3.44
N GLU A 2 -4.32 13.36 -3.54
CA GLU A 2 -5.24 12.42 -4.19
C GLU A 2 -6.00 11.65 -3.10
N ILE A 3 -7.31 11.48 -3.28
CA ILE A 3 -8.17 10.74 -2.36
C ILE A 3 -8.78 9.59 -3.16
N THR A 4 -8.69 8.38 -2.62
CA THR A 4 -9.29 7.19 -3.20
C THR A 4 -10.32 6.61 -2.25
N VAL A 5 -11.30 5.89 -2.80
CA VAL A 5 -12.40 5.31 -2.04
C VAL A 5 -12.17 3.81 -1.90
N LEU A 6 -12.56 3.25 -0.75
CA LEU A 6 -12.51 1.81 -0.50
C LEU A 6 -13.75 1.12 -1.10
N THR A 7 -13.54 -0.06 -1.67
CA THR A 7 -14.60 -0.94 -2.16
C THR A 7 -14.38 -2.35 -1.62
N LYS A 8 -15.45 -3.16 -1.53
CA LYS A 8 -15.29 -4.57 -1.12
C LYS A 8 -14.35 -5.32 -2.08
N ALA A 9 -13.40 -6.08 -1.51
CA ALA A 9 -12.47 -6.87 -2.30
C ALA A 9 -13.20 -8.00 -3.06
N THR A 10 -14.14 -8.66 -2.38
CA THR A 10 -15.10 -9.61 -2.96
C THR A 10 -16.44 -9.48 -2.23
N PRO A 11 -17.58 -9.92 -2.80
CA PRO A 11 -18.90 -9.76 -2.18
C PRO A 11 -19.03 -10.37 -0.78
N ARG A 12 -18.26 -11.45 -0.50
CA ARG A 12 -18.31 -12.22 0.75
C ARG A 12 -17.16 -11.89 1.72
N SER A 13 -16.21 -11.05 1.33
CA SER A 13 -15.05 -10.70 2.17
C SER A 13 -15.29 -9.41 2.95
N ASN A 14 -14.73 -9.34 4.16
CA ASN A 14 -14.61 -8.12 4.94
C ASN A 14 -13.41 -7.25 4.48
N SER A 15 -12.52 -7.80 3.67
CA SER A 15 -11.40 -7.06 3.10
C SER A 15 -11.89 -6.01 2.12
N LEU A 16 -11.26 -4.85 2.16
CA LEU A 16 -11.48 -3.74 1.25
C LEU A 16 -10.28 -3.60 0.33
N ARG A 17 -10.52 -3.05 -0.87
CA ARG A 17 -9.49 -2.64 -1.83
C ARG A 17 -9.70 -1.18 -2.18
N THR A 18 -8.62 -0.48 -2.47
CA THR A 18 -8.65 0.86 -3.04
C THR A 18 -7.72 0.94 -4.23
N THR A 19 -7.96 1.91 -5.11
CA THR A 19 -7.05 2.25 -6.19
C THR A 19 -5.77 2.83 -5.58
N VAL A 20 -4.60 2.39 -6.06
CA VAL A 20 -3.35 3.08 -5.79
C VAL A 20 -3.24 4.24 -6.80
N PRO A 21 -3.15 5.50 -6.35
CA PRO A 21 -3.08 6.66 -7.24
C PRO A 21 -1.92 6.55 -8.25
N SER A 22 -2.12 7.06 -9.47
CA SER A 22 -1.13 6.90 -10.55
C SER A 22 0.22 7.54 -10.23
N SER A 23 0.24 8.60 -9.43
CA SER A 23 1.46 9.24 -8.93
C SER A 23 2.30 8.28 -8.08
N ILE A 24 1.66 7.53 -7.18
CA ILE A 24 2.30 6.53 -6.31
C ILE A 24 2.79 5.34 -7.13
N VAL A 25 1.98 4.86 -8.07
CA VAL A 25 2.38 3.77 -8.99
C VAL A 25 3.66 4.14 -9.73
N LYS A 26 3.73 5.36 -10.29
CA LYS A 26 4.93 5.83 -11.02
C LYS A 26 6.12 6.06 -10.10
N LEU A 27 5.92 6.70 -8.95
CA LEU A 27 7.00 7.02 -8.00
C LEU A 27 7.72 5.76 -7.50
N PHE A 28 6.96 4.71 -7.20
CA PHE A 28 7.50 3.45 -6.71
C PHE A 28 7.70 2.40 -7.80
N ASP A 29 7.44 2.70 -9.08
CA ASP A 29 7.43 1.75 -10.22
C ASP A 29 6.61 0.48 -9.91
N LEU A 30 5.43 0.63 -9.30
CA LEU A 30 4.61 -0.52 -8.90
C LEU A 30 4.04 -1.22 -10.14
N LYS A 31 4.05 -2.55 -10.11
CA LYS A 31 3.53 -3.40 -11.18
C LYS A 31 2.53 -4.40 -10.64
N GLU A 32 1.69 -4.93 -11.53
CA GLU A 32 0.80 -6.02 -11.18
C GLU A 32 1.62 -7.20 -10.63
N GLY A 33 1.15 -7.77 -9.51
CA GLY A 33 1.84 -8.84 -8.80
C GLY A 33 2.84 -8.38 -7.74
N ASP A 34 3.19 -7.09 -7.68
CA ASP A 34 4.00 -6.56 -6.58
C ASP A 34 3.27 -6.76 -5.24
N LYS A 35 4.02 -7.21 -4.25
CA LYS A 35 3.50 -7.39 -2.88
C LYS A 35 3.71 -6.11 -2.09
N LEU A 36 2.77 -5.78 -1.23
CA LEU A 36 2.85 -4.64 -0.31
C LEU A 36 2.82 -5.16 1.13
N ARG A 37 3.68 -4.62 2.00
CA ARG A 37 3.57 -4.78 3.46
C ARG A 37 2.83 -3.58 4.03
N TRP A 38 1.98 -3.86 4.99
CA TRP A 38 1.17 -2.88 5.70
C TRP A 38 1.56 -2.90 7.17
N ASP A 39 1.75 -1.73 7.74
CA ASP A 39 2.07 -1.52 9.15
C ASP A 39 1.18 -0.38 9.69
N VAL A 40 0.96 -0.37 11.01
CA VAL A 40 0.17 0.67 11.68
C VAL A 40 1.01 1.29 12.79
N ARG A 41 1.16 2.61 12.72
CA ARG A 41 1.94 3.39 13.69
C ARG A 41 1.06 4.44 14.34
N VAL A 42 1.42 4.83 15.56
CA VAL A 42 0.78 5.95 16.25
C VAL A 42 1.75 7.13 16.19
N GLU A 43 1.36 8.20 15.51
CA GLU A 43 2.13 9.44 15.42
C GLU A 43 1.22 10.62 15.68
N HIS A 44 1.64 11.55 16.55
CA HIS A 44 0.86 12.76 16.89
C HIS A 44 -0.61 12.46 17.26
N ASN A 45 -0.83 11.41 18.06
CA ASN A 45 -2.15 10.92 18.47
C ASN A 45 -3.07 10.53 17.29
N LYS A 46 -2.48 10.13 16.16
CA LYS A 46 -3.18 9.62 14.97
C LYS A 46 -2.64 8.24 14.63
N LEU A 47 -3.54 7.35 14.21
CA LEU A 47 -3.16 6.08 13.59
C LEU A 47 -2.79 6.35 12.14
N ILE A 48 -1.55 5.99 11.78
CA ILE A 48 -1.01 6.12 10.43
C ILE A 48 -0.80 4.72 9.89
N VAL A 49 -1.37 4.45 8.71
CA VAL A 49 -1.11 3.22 7.96
C VAL A 49 0.09 3.48 7.06
N VAL A 50 1.15 2.69 7.24
CA VAL A 50 2.34 2.73 6.40
C VAL A 50 2.26 1.56 5.43
N VAL A 51 2.39 1.85 4.14
CA VAL A 51 2.36 0.84 3.07
C VAL A 51 3.67 0.90 2.31
N GLU A 52 4.40 -0.22 2.27
CA GLU A 52 5.69 -0.32 1.60
C GLU A 52 5.69 -1.47 0.58
N PRO A 53 6.25 -1.29 -0.63
CA PRO A 53 6.37 -2.38 -1.57
C PRO A 53 7.49 -3.33 -1.16
N LEU A 54 7.20 -4.63 -1.17
CA LEU A 54 8.16 -5.71 -0.98
C LEU A 54 8.89 -5.99 -2.29
N LYS A 55 9.57 -4.97 -2.82
CA LYS A 55 10.49 -5.19 -3.94
C LYS A 55 11.70 -5.93 -3.40
N VAL A 56 12.05 -7.05 -4.04
CA VAL A 56 13.35 -7.70 -3.83
C VAL A 56 14.40 -6.79 -4.46
N GLY A 57 14.77 -5.72 -3.76
CA GLY A 57 15.95 -4.96 -4.08
C GLY A 57 17.16 -5.81 -3.74
N ARG A 58 18.09 -5.96 -4.68
CA ARG A 58 19.51 -6.18 -4.37
C ARG A 58 19.92 -5.13 -3.34
N ASN A 59 19.84 -5.46 -2.05
CA ASN A 59 20.61 -4.94 -0.94
C ASN A 59 20.04 -5.54 0.35
N GLY A 60 20.49 -6.78 0.58
CA GLY A 60 20.55 -7.44 1.87
C GLY A 60 21.89 -8.19 2.00
N GLU A 61 22.96 -7.68 1.37
CA GLU A 61 24.31 -7.91 1.88
C GLU A 61 24.61 -6.80 2.89
N LYS A 62 24.81 -7.24 4.14
CA LYS A 62 25.25 -6.55 5.36
C LYS A 62 24.20 -5.78 6.15
#